data_AF-A0A936LVT1-F1
#
_entry.id   AF-A0A936LVT1-F1
#
_cell.length_a   1.000
_cell.length_b   1.000
_cell.length_c   1.000
_cell.angle_alpha   90.00
_cell.angle_beta   90.00
_cell.angle_gamma   90.00
#
_symmetry.space_group_name_H-M   'P 1'
#
loop_
_entity.id
_entity.type
_entity.pdbx_description
1 polymer ?
#
loop_
_entity_poly.entity_id
_entity_poly.type
_entity_poly.pdbx_seq_one_letter_code
_entity_poly.pdbx_strand_id
1 'polypeptide(L)' 'MSTLLIELQAKAAELSEAERAEFALRLIQSLEPADATNWQAAWLAEADARWARFESGLDAGMPADEALARARDSLS' A
#
# COMPACT_ATOMS: atom_id res chain seq x y z
N MET A 1 -3.09 -24.94 -2.92
CA MET A 1 -4.06 -23.84 -2.73
C MET A 1 -5.38 -24.47 -2.30
N SER A 2 -6.11 -23.88 -1.35
CA SER A 2 -7.39 -24.44 -0.87
C SER A 2 -8.42 -24.47 -2.02
N THR A 3 -9.19 -25.55 -2.14
CA THR A 3 -10.28 -25.68 -3.14
C THR A 3 -11.25 -24.50 -3.06
N LEU A 4 -11.59 -24.09 -1.83
CA LEU A 4 -12.45 -22.94 -1.58
C LEU A 4 -11.87 -21.63 -2.13
N LEU A 5 -10.55 -21.42 -2.01
CA LEU A 5 -9.91 -20.21 -2.51
C LEU A 5 -9.97 -20.13 -4.04
N ILE A 6 -9.76 -21.27 -4.72
CA ILE A 6 -9.83 -21.36 -6.18
C ILE A 6 -11.26 -21.05 -6.66
N GLU A 7 -12.28 -21.61 -6.00
CA GLU A 7 -13.69 -21.36 -6.32
C GLU A 7 -14.09 -19.90 -6.13
N LEU A 8 -13.65 -19.27 -5.03
CA LEU A 8 -13.93 -17.85 -4.76
C LEU A 8 -13.26 -16.94 -5.80
N GLN A 9 -12.03 -17.24 -6.22
CA GLN A 9 -11.33 -16.49 -7.26
C GLN A 9 -12.04 -16.60 -8.62
N ALA A 10 -12.47 -17.80 -9.00
CA ALA A 10 -13.22 -18.02 -10.24
C ALA A 10 -14.53 -17.22 -10.25
N LYS A 11 -15.29 -17.27 -9.14
CA LYS A 11 -16.53 -16.50 -9.00
C LYS A 11 -16.30 -14.99 -9.00
N ALA A 12 -15.24 -14.51 -8.35
CA ALA A 12 -14.90 -13.09 -8.36
C ALA A 12 -14.50 -12.58 -9.76
N ALA A 13 -13.96 -13.45 -10.63
CA ALA A 13 -13.65 -13.09 -12.01
C ALA A 13 -14.90 -12.88 -12.89
N GLU A 14 -16.04 -13.48 -12.52
CA GLU A 14 -17.32 -13.31 -13.22
C GLU A 14 -18.02 -11.98 -12.90
N LEU A 15 -17.61 -11.28 -11.84
CA LEU A 15 -18.16 -9.99 -11.43
C LEU A 15 -17.82 -8.88 -12.45
N SER A 16 -18.68 -7.88 -12.54
CA SER A 16 -18.37 -6.65 -13.27
C SER A 16 -17.19 -5.90 -12.63
N GLU A 17 -16.58 -4.97 -13.35
CA GLU A 17 -15.45 -4.18 -12.83
C GLU A 17 -15.81 -3.42 -11.54
N ALA A 18 -17.00 -2.83 -11.47
CA ALA A 18 -17.47 -2.12 -10.29
C ALA A 18 -17.65 -3.05 -9.08
N GLU A 19 -18.25 -4.23 -9.30
CA GLU A 19 -18.46 -5.23 -8.24
C GLU A 19 -17.13 -5.83 -7.76
N ARG A 20 -16.17 -6.05 -8.67
CA ARG A 20 -14.82 -6.48 -8.29
C ARG A 20 -14.10 -5.43 -7.46
N ALA A 21 -14.23 -4.16 -7.80
CA ALA A 21 -13.65 -3.06 -7.05
C ALA A 21 -14.24 -2.98 -5.62
N GLU A 22 -15.57 -3.10 -5.48
CA GLU A 22 -16.22 -3.17 -4.17
C GLU A 22 -15.76 -4.39 -3.37
N PHE A 23 -15.70 -5.57 -4.01
CA PHE A 23 -15.27 -6.80 -3.34
C PHE A 23 -13.81 -6.71 -2.87
N ALA A 24 -12.92 -6.17 -3.71
CA ALA A 24 -11.53 -5.92 -3.35
C ALA A 24 -11.41 -4.98 -2.15
N LEU A 25 -12.18 -3.89 -2.13
CA LEU A 25 -12.20 -2.95 -1.01
C LEU A 25 -12.61 -3.65 0.30
N ARG A 26 -13.67 -4.47 0.27
CA ARG A 26 -14.10 -5.21 1.48
C ARG A 26 -13.04 -6.21 1.96
N LEU A 27 -12.37 -6.90 1.04
CA LEU A 27 -11.27 -7.80 1.40
C LEU A 27 -10.12 -7.03 2.06
N ILE A 28 -9.71 -5.90 1.48
CA ILE A 28 -8.67 -5.02 2.06
C ILE A 28 -9.08 -4.59 3.47
N GLN A 29 -10.30 -4.06 3.63
CA GLN A 29 -10.83 -3.64 4.93
C GLN A 29 -10.89 -4.78 5.95
N SER A 30 -11.13 -6.02 5.52
CA SER A 30 -11.13 -7.20 6.41
C SER A 30 -9.73 -7.61 6.89
N LEU A 31 -8.70 -7.20 6.17
CA LEU A 31 -7.30 -7.47 6.49
C LEU A 31 -6.68 -6.32 7.30
N GLU A 32 -7.27 -5.13 7.25
CA GLU A 32 -6.83 -4.00 8.07
C GLU A 32 -7.09 -4.30 9.55
N PRO A 33 -6.05 -4.23 10.41
CA PRO A 33 -6.25 -4.43 11.84
C PRO A 33 -7.20 -3.36 12.39
N ALA A 34 -8.01 -3.72 13.39
CA ALA A 34 -8.95 -2.79 14.03
C ALA A 34 -8.28 -1.52 14.62
N ASP A 35 -6.96 -1.58 14.86
CA ASP A 35 -6.11 -0.47 15.33
C ASP A 35 -5.46 0.34 14.19
N ALA A 36 -5.80 0.09 12.92
CA ALA A 36 -5.38 0.90 11.77
C ALA A 36 -5.91 2.34 11.82
N THR A 37 -6.67 2.70 12.86
CA THR A 37 -7.25 4.02 13.12
C THR A 37 -6.22 5.15 13.21
N ASN A 38 -4.93 4.84 13.38
CA ASN A 38 -3.89 5.87 13.43
C ASN A 38 -2.76 5.66 12.42
N TRP A 39 -3.09 5.16 11.23
CA TRP A 39 -2.14 5.11 10.12
C TRP A 39 -1.50 6.48 9.84
N GLN A 40 -2.23 7.57 10.07
CA GLN A 40 -1.73 8.93 9.93
C GLN A 40 -0.57 9.21 10.89
N ALA A 41 -0.69 8.89 12.18
CA ALA A 41 0.43 9.10 13.11
C ALA A 41 1.59 8.16 12.83
N ALA A 42 1.33 6.92 12.38
CA ALA A 42 2.40 6.01 11.96
C ALA A 42 3.18 6.58 10.77
N TRP A 43 2.47 7.17 9.79
CA TRP A 43 3.07 7.83 8.63
C TRP A 43 3.87 9.08 9.02
N LEU A 44 3.31 9.92 9.91
CA LEU A 44 4.01 11.09 10.46
C LEU A 44 5.30 10.69 11.19
N ALA A 45 5.23 9.68 12.07
CA ALA A 45 6.39 9.20 12.81
C ALA A 45 7.50 8.69 11.87
N GLU A 46 7.14 7.97 10.81
CA GLU A 46 8.10 7.51 9.81
C GLU A 46 8.68 8.69 8.99
N ALA A 47 7.87 9.67 8.63
CA ALA A 47 8.33 10.87 7.93
C ALA A 47 9.34 11.66 8.77
N ASP A 48 9.04 11.89 10.06
CA ASP A 48 9.93 12.56 11.01
C ASP A 48 11.23 11.77 11.20
N ALA A 49 11.15 10.44 11.33
CA ALA A 49 12.31 9.58 11.47
C ALA A 49 13.23 9.64 10.23
N ARG A 50 12.66 9.62 9.02
CA ARG A 50 13.42 9.78 7.77
C ARG A 50 14.05 11.16 7.64
N TRP A 51 13.33 12.20 8.04
CA TRP A 51 13.86 13.56 8.02
C TRP A 51 15.05 13.72 8.96
N ALA A 52 14.96 13.22 10.19
CA ALA A 52 16.06 13.27 11.15
C ALA A 52 17.31 12.50 10.66
N ARG A 53 17.13 11.38 9.95
CA ARG A 53 18.23 10.64 9.33
C ARG A 53 18.89 11.41 8.18
N PHE A 54 18.10 12.11 7.38
CA PHE A 54 18.62 13.01 6.34
C PHE A 54 19.39 14.19 6.96
N GLU A 55 18.82 14.87 7.95
CA GLU A 55 19.47 16.01 8.64
C GLU A 55 20.78 15.62 9.33
N SER A 56 20.84 14.41 9.91
CA SER A 56 22.05 13.87 10.54
C SER A 56 23.09 13.35 9.54
N GLY A 57 22.79 13.35 8.24
CA GLY A 57 23.66 12.85 7.18
C GLY A 57 23.79 11.32 7.15
N LEU A 58 22.96 10.59 7.90
CA LEU A 58 22.89 9.12 7.85
C LEU A 58 22.31 8.65 6.51
N ASP A 59 21.37 9.40 5.95
CA ASP A 59 20.81 9.17 4.63
C ASP A 59 21.15 10.31 3.68
N ALA A 60 21.62 9.98 2.48
CA ALA A 60 21.83 10.96 1.42
C ALA A 60 20.49 11.29 0.74
N GLY A 61 20.25 12.59 0.54
CA GLY A 61 19.16 13.04 -0.31
C GLY A 61 19.43 12.70 -1.77
N MET A 62 18.36 12.64 -2.56
CA MET A 62 18.46 12.52 -4.02
C MET A 62 17.67 13.65 -4.69
N PRO A 63 18.03 14.04 -5.92
CA PRO A 63 17.25 14.98 -6.72
C PRO A 63 15.79 14.54 -6.84
N ALA A 64 14.87 15.49 -6.73
CA ALA A 64 13.43 15.19 -6.68
C ALA A 64 12.91 14.55 -7.98
N ASP A 65 13.46 14.95 -9.12
CA ASP A 65 13.18 14.37 -10.44
C ASP A 65 13.59 12.90 -10.51
N GLU A 66 14.77 12.56 -9.98
CA GLU A 66 15.25 11.18 -9.91
C GLU A 66 14.40 10.33 -8.94
N ALA A 67 14.02 10.88 -7.79
CA ALA A 67 13.13 10.22 -6.84
C ALA A 67 11.76 9.89 -7.47
N LEU A 68 11.18 10.85 -8.20
CA LEU A 68 9.90 10.68 -8.86
C LEU A 68 9.97 9.68 -10.02
N ALA A 69 11.05 9.68 -10.79
CA ALA A 69 11.26 8.69 -11.85
C ALA A 69 11.30 7.27 -11.28
N ARG A 70 12.13 7.06 -10.24
CA ARG A 70 12.26 5.76 -9.57
C ARG A 70 10.95 5.28 -8.95
N ALA A 71 10.17 6.18 -8.36
CA ALA A 71 8.86 5.82 -7.80
C ALA A 71 7.89 5.35 -8.89
N ARG A 72 7.86 6.01 -10.05
CA ARG A 72 7.03 5.59 -11.19
C ARG A 72 7.43 4.22 -11.71
N ASP A 73 8.72 3.97 -11.89
CA ASP A 73 9.24 2.68 -12.34
C ASP A 73 8.89 1.53 -11.38
N SER A 74 8.70 1.82 -10.09
CA SER A 74 8.31 0.81 -9.11
C SER A 74 6.81 0.45 -9.11
N LEU A 75 5.98 1.21 -9.84
CA LEU A 75 4.53 1.03 -9.93
C LEU A 75 4.09 0.36 -11.24
N SER A 76 5.02 0.08 -12.17
CA SER A 76 4.79 -0.64 -13.44
C SER A 76 5.14 -2.11 -13.32
#